data_AF-A0A0N8GJW5-F1
#
_entry.id   AF-A0A0N8GJW5-F1
#
_cell.length_a   1.000
_cell.length_b   1.000
_cell.length_c   1.000
_cell.angle_alpha   90.00
_cell.angle_beta   90.00
_cell.angle_gamma   90.00
#
_symmetry.space_group_name_H-M   'P 1'
#
loop_
_entity.id
_entity.type
_entity.pdbx_description
1 polymer ?
#
loop_
_entity_poly.entity_id
_entity_poly.type
_entity_poly.pdbx_seq_one_letter_code
_entity_poly.pdbx_strand_id
1 'polypeptide(L)'
;MSRYVDGIPVPTCVFEAAAWHQTVRIRCACGHTAFHDPHGLWWLCRCRHWDDGFRALVPRFYCTRCLASLRRKVRPASIDVAKASATIYLPMPPDRVWKSEIRRFRG
;
A
#
# COMPACT_ATOMS: atom_id res chain seq x y z
N MET A 1 8.82 7.68 -12.29
CA MET A 1 8.47 7.24 -13.65
C MET A 1 7.52 6.07 -13.49
N SER A 2 6.25 6.25 -13.86
CA SER A 2 5.25 5.19 -13.76
C SER A 2 5.61 4.04 -14.68
N ARG A 3 5.55 2.81 -14.15
CA ARG A 3 5.88 1.60 -14.92
C ARG A 3 4.64 1.18 -15.69
N TYR A 4 4.75 1.09 -17.00
CA TYR A 4 3.68 0.57 -17.85
C TYR A 4 4.00 -0.87 -18.24
N VAL A 5 3.01 -1.75 -18.13
CA VAL A 5 3.07 -3.11 -18.67
C VAL A 5 1.90 -3.22 -19.65
N ASP A 6 2.19 -3.49 -20.92
CA ASP A 6 1.19 -3.58 -22.00
C ASP A 6 0.26 -2.35 -22.11
N GLY A 7 0.82 -1.16 -21.88
CA GLY A 7 0.07 0.11 -21.91
C GLY A 7 -0.77 0.38 -20.66
N ILE A 8 -0.79 -0.54 -19.68
CA ILE A 8 -1.52 -0.38 -18.42
C ILE A 8 -0.55 0.16 -17.35
N PRO A 9 -0.88 1.26 -16.66
CA PRO A 9 -0.07 1.75 -15.57
C PRO A 9 -0.09 0.76 -14.40
N VAL A 10 1.10 0.29 -14.00
CA VAL A 10 1.29 -0.62 -12.87
C VAL A 10 1.87 0.15 -11.69
N PRO A 11 1.12 0.27 -10.57
CA PRO A 11 1.61 0.99 -9.41
C PRO A 11 2.86 0.32 -8.88
N THR A 12 3.86 1.15 -8.59
CA THR A 12 5.09 0.74 -7.93
C THR A 12 5.16 1.21 -6.48
N CYS A 13 4.32 2.19 -6.12
CA CYS A 13 4.16 2.73 -4.78
C CYS A 13 2.69 2.88 -4.39
N VAL A 14 2.46 3.08 -3.09
CA VAL A 14 1.11 3.27 -2.53
C VAL A 14 0.46 4.55 -3.06
N PHE A 15 1.23 5.62 -3.27
CA PHE A 15 0.69 6.85 -3.85
C PHE A 15 0.06 6.62 -5.24
N GLU A 16 0.75 5.92 -6.15
CA GLU A 16 0.21 5.58 -7.48
C GLU A 16 -1.05 4.71 -7.35
N ALA A 17 -1.05 3.75 -6.42
CA ALA A 17 -2.22 2.93 -6.14
C ALA A 17 -3.41 3.78 -5.67
N ALA A 18 -3.17 4.78 -4.81
CA ALA A 18 -4.19 5.72 -4.34
C ALA A 18 -4.67 6.63 -5.47
N ALA A 19 -3.77 7.12 -6.32
CA ALA A 19 -4.12 7.97 -7.46
C ALA A 19 -4.99 7.25 -8.50
N TRP A 20 -4.80 5.93 -8.67
CA TRP A 20 -5.58 5.10 -9.60
C TRP A 20 -6.69 4.29 -8.94
N HIS A 21 -6.98 4.56 -7.66
CA HIS A 21 -8.05 3.91 -6.89
C HIS A 21 -7.92 2.38 -6.85
N GLN A 22 -6.68 1.90 -6.80
CA GLN A 22 -6.36 0.47 -6.71
C GLN A 22 -6.01 0.11 -5.27
N THR A 23 -6.63 -0.95 -4.76
CA THR A 23 -6.43 -1.41 -3.40
C THR A 23 -5.06 -2.08 -3.25
N VAL A 24 -4.38 -1.84 -2.13
CA VAL A 24 -3.09 -2.45 -1.84
C VAL A 24 -3.28 -3.80 -1.17
N ARG A 25 -2.82 -4.85 -1.84
CA ARG A 25 -2.81 -6.22 -1.34
C ARG A 25 -1.45 -6.51 -0.71
N ILE A 26 -1.45 -6.93 0.54
CA ILE A 26 -0.27 -7.39 1.28
C ILE A 26 -0.43 -8.89 1.52
N ARG A 27 0.46 -9.70 0.93
CA ARG A 27 0.41 -11.16 1.03
C ARG A 27 1.57 -11.69 1.88
N CYS A 28 1.25 -12.50 2.88
CA CYS A 28 2.23 -13.23 3.67
C CYS A 28 2.64 -14.55 3.00
N ALA A 29 3.85 -15.04 3.29
CA ALA A 29 4.31 -16.36 2.88
C ALA A 29 3.42 -17.51 3.39
N CYS A 30 2.68 -17.31 4.49
CA CYS A 30 1.72 -18.30 4.99
C CYS A 30 0.39 -18.35 4.21
N GLY A 31 0.22 -17.51 3.18
CA GLY A 31 -1.00 -17.41 2.39
C GLY A 31 -2.02 -16.38 2.90
N HIS A 32 -1.85 -15.86 4.12
CA HIS A 32 -2.71 -14.77 4.62
C HIS A 32 -2.56 -13.52 3.77
N THR A 33 -3.69 -12.93 3.39
CA THR A 33 -3.75 -11.74 2.54
C THR A 33 -4.57 -10.66 3.23
N ALA A 34 -4.09 -9.43 3.18
CA ALA A 34 -4.75 -8.25 3.72
C ALA A 34 -4.92 -7.21 2.60
N PHE A 35 -6.11 -6.60 2.53
CA PHE A 35 -6.43 -5.54 1.58
C PHE A 35 -6.56 -4.20 2.30
N HIS A 36 -5.69 -3.27 1.96
CA HIS A 36 -5.62 -1.94 2.58
C HIS A 36 -6.15 -0.87 1.64
N ASP A 37 -6.90 0.07 2.22
CA ASP A 37 -7.22 1.31 1.53
C ASP A 37 -5.92 2.06 1.18
N PRO A 38 -5.72 2.42 -0.10
CA PRO A 38 -4.45 3.00 -0.53
C PRO A 38 -4.26 4.43 -0.03
N HIS A 39 -5.33 5.21 0.17
CA HIS A 39 -5.22 6.60 0.63
C HIS A 39 -4.77 6.66 2.08
N GLY A 40 -5.41 5.89 2.95
CA GLY A 40 -5.03 5.78 4.36
C GLY A 40 -3.64 5.16 4.54
N LEU A 41 -3.27 4.19 3.69
CA LEU A 41 -1.93 3.61 3.73
C LEU A 41 -0.86 4.61 3.28
N TRP A 42 -1.10 5.37 2.22
CA TRP A 42 -0.20 6.43 1.78
C TRP A 42 -0.04 7.49 2.87
N TRP A 43 -1.13 7.88 3.51
CA TRP A 43 -1.10 8.85 4.60
C TRP A 43 -0.28 8.36 5.79
N LEU A 44 -0.42 7.09 6.18
CA LEU A 44 0.42 6.49 7.20
C LEU A 44 1.92 6.57 6.83
N CYS A 45 2.26 6.26 5.57
CA CYS A 45 3.64 6.36 5.10
C CYS A 45 4.16 7.79 5.21
N ARG A 46 3.35 8.79 4.81
CA ARG A 46 3.68 10.22 4.96
C ARG A 46 3.88 10.63 6.42
N CYS A 47 2.96 10.30 7.31
CA CYS A 47 3.06 10.62 8.74
C CYS A 47 4.28 9.97 9.41
N ARG A 48 4.71 8.80 8.93
CA ARG A 48 5.83 8.04 9.47
C ARG A 48 7.15 8.31 8.74
N HIS A 49 7.16 9.18 7.73
CA HIS A 49 8.31 9.41 6.84
C HIS A 49 8.87 8.12 6.24
N TRP A 50 7.98 7.20 5.87
CA TRP A 50 8.36 5.97 5.17
C TRP A 50 8.35 6.19 3.67
N ASP A 51 9.28 5.51 2.98
CA ASP A 51 9.21 5.29 1.55
C ASP A 51 7.97 4.42 1.26
N ASP A 52 7.09 4.93 0.41
CA ASP A 52 5.81 4.32 0.06
C ASP A 52 5.91 3.35 -1.13
N GLY A 53 7.12 3.10 -1.63
CA GLY A 53 7.41 2.05 -2.60
C GLY A 53 7.08 0.67 -2.04
N PHE A 54 6.42 -0.18 -2.83
CA PHE A 54 5.98 -1.50 -2.36
C PHE A 54 7.11 -2.37 -1.82
N ARG A 55 8.30 -2.31 -2.44
CA ARG A 55 9.49 -3.03 -1.96
C ARG A 55 10.00 -2.48 -0.62
N ALA A 56 10.00 -1.15 -0.45
CA ALA A 56 10.48 -0.49 0.76
C ALA A 56 9.53 -0.71 1.95
N LEU A 57 8.25 -0.97 1.68
CA LEU A 57 7.24 -1.24 2.70
C LEU A 57 7.28 -2.67 3.26
N VAL A 58 7.78 -3.66 2.51
CA VAL A 58 7.89 -5.05 2.97
C VAL A 58 8.45 -5.19 4.41
N PRO A 59 9.59 -4.58 4.78
CA PRO A 59 10.12 -4.68 6.14
C PRO A 59 9.30 -3.95 7.21
N ARG A 60 8.34 -3.08 6.84
CA ARG A 60 7.49 -2.34 7.78
C ARG A 60 6.29 -3.15 8.26
N PHE A 61 5.86 -4.14 7.48
CA PHE A 61 4.73 -5.00 7.82
C PHE A 61 5.15 -6.33 8.43
N TYR A 62 4.23 -6.96 9.16
CA TYR A 62 4.34 -8.34 9.60
C TYR A 62 2.95 -8.97 9.67
N CYS A 63 2.90 -10.29 9.53
CA CYS A 63 1.63 -11.02 9.57
C CYS A 63 1.15 -11.24 11.01
N THR A 64 -0.02 -10.71 11.33
CA THR A 64 -0.67 -10.90 12.64
C THR A 64 -1.08 -12.35 12.88
N ARG A 65 -1.53 -13.08 11.83
CA ARG A 65 -1.82 -14.51 11.94
C ARG A 65 -0.59 -15.34 12.32
N CYS A 66 0.55 -15.12 11.65
CA CYS A 66 1.80 -15.81 12.01
C CYS A 66 2.29 -15.44 13.41
N LEU A 67 2.07 -14.19 13.84
CA LEU A 67 2.39 -13.79 15.20
C LEU A 67 1.51 -14.52 16.22
N ALA A 68 0.22 -14.69 15.93
CA ALA A 68 -0.69 -15.40 16.81
C ALA A 68 -0.42 -16.92 16.87
N SER A 69 -0.21 -17.57 15.72
CA SER A 69 -0.05 -19.02 15.64
C SER A 69 1.37 -19.50 15.92
N LEU A 70 2.39 -18.80 15.41
CA LEU A 70 3.80 -19.20 15.48
C LEU A 70 4.63 -18.34 16.44
N ARG A 71 4.03 -17.30 17.06
CA ARG A 71 4.73 -16.32 17.92
C ARG A 71 5.91 -15.62 17.22
N ARG A 72 5.89 -15.54 15.88
CA ARG A 72 6.96 -14.96 15.05
C ARG A 72 6.45 -13.85 14.14
N LYS A 73 7.22 -12.78 14.02
CA LYS A 73 6.96 -11.68 13.07
C LYS A 73 7.45 -12.07 11.67
N VAL A 74 6.56 -12.67 10.89
CA VAL A 74 6.84 -13.02 9.49
C VAL A 74 6.56 -11.83 8.59
N ARG A 75 7.53 -11.45 7.75
CA ARG A 75 7.40 -10.37 6.77
C ARG A 75 6.52 -10.83 5.59
N PRO A 76 5.78 -9.91 4.95
CA PRO A 76 5.04 -10.26 3.75
C PRO A 76 5.98 -10.71 2.63
N ALA A 77 5.49 -11.64 1.81
CA ALA A 77 6.19 -12.13 0.62
C ALA A 77 6.05 -11.13 -0.55
N SER A 78 4.89 -10.49 -0.67
CA SER A 78 4.65 -9.46 -1.69
C SER A 78 3.73 -8.35 -1.18
N ILE A 79 3.92 -7.17 -1.74
CA ILE A 79 2.99 -6.05 -1.70
C ILE A 79 2.74 -5.68 -3.17
N ASP A 80 1.47 -5.70 -3.54
CA ASP A 80 1.01 -5.49 -4.91
C ASP A 80 -0.38 -4.87 -4.89
N VAL A 81 -0.94 -4.56 -6.06
CA VAL A 81 -2.30 -4.03 -6.17
C VAL A 81 -3.30 -5.08 -6.59
N ALA A 82 -4.54 -4.91 -6.14
CA ALA A 82 -5.65 -5.78 -6.48
C ALA A 82 -6.91 -4.96 -6.79
N LYS A 83 -7.77 -5.51 -7.64
CA LYS A 83 -9.13 -4.99 -7.93
C LYS A 83 -10.18 -5.47 -6.91
N ALA A 84 -9.76 -5.73 -5.67
CA ALA A 84 -10.64 -6.19 -4.59
C ALA A 84 -10.89 -5.05 -3.61
N SER A 85 -12.05 -5.01 -2.97
CA SER A 85 -12.36 -3.97 -1.99
C SER A 85 -11.41 -4.01 -0.79
N ALA A 86 -11.06 -2.83 -0.28
CA ALA A 86 -10.28 -2.72 0.95
C ALA A 86 -11.05 -3.31 2.14
N THR A 87 -10.35 -4.09 2.96
CA THR A 87 -10.86 -4.62 4.23
C THR A 87 -10.31 -3.87 5.44
N ILE A 88 -9.19 -3.17 5.25
CA ILE A 88 -8.50 -2.43 6.30
C ILE A 88 -8.44 -0.97 5.90
N TYR A 89 -9.05 -0.13 6.71
CA TYR A 89 -9.10 1.31 6.53
C TYR A 89 -8.22 1.97 7.59
N LEU A 90 -7.29 2.80 7.13
CA LEU A 90 -6.41 3.62 7.96
C LEU A 90 -6.95 5.06 7.98
N PRO A 91 -6.49 5.92 8.91
CA PRO A 91 -6.87 7.33 8.91
C PRO A 91 -6.64 7.95 7.54
N MET A 92 -7.68 8.58 6.99
CA MET A 92 -7.60 9.22 5.68
C MET A 92 -6.73 10.48 5.74
N PRO A 93 -6.00 10.82 4.66
CA PRO A 93 -5.31 12.09 4.59
C PRO A 93 -6.32 13.24 4.58
N PRO A 94 -5.98 14.41 5.16
CA PRO A 94 -6.80 15.60 5.00
C PRO A 94 -6.93 15.98 3.52
N ASP A 95 -8.13 16.34 3.09
CA ASP A 95 -8.44 16.67 1.69
C ASP A 95 -7.47 17.67 1.05
N ARG A 96 -7.09 18.70 1.81
CA ARG A 96 -6.14 19.74 1.36
C ARG A 96 -4.79 19.12 0.99
N VAL A 97 -4.29 18.20 1.81
CA VAL A 97 -2.99 17.56 1.62
C VAL A 97 -3.05 16.65 0.40
N TRP A 98 -4.09 15.82 0.29
CA TRP A 98 -4.27 14.93 -0.86
C TRP A 98 -4.39 15.71 -2.18
N LYS A 99 -5.23 16.74 -2.22
CA LYS A 99 -5.39 17.60 -3.41
C LYS A 99 -4.09 18.29 -3.81
N SER A 100 -3.28 18.72 -2.83
CA SER A 100 -1.97 19.32 -3.10
C SER A 100 -1.00 18.34 -3.74
N GLU A 101 -0.94 17.11 -3.23
CA GLU A 101 -0.02 16.08 -3.75
C GLU A 101 -0.43 15.61 -5.16
N ILE A 102 -1.73 15.43 -5.40
CA ILE A 102 -2.24 15.08 -6.74
C ILE A 102 -1.94 16.17 -7.76
N ARG A 103 -2.05 17.46 -7.39
CA ARG A 103 -1.66 18.57 -8.27
C ARG A 103 -0.18 18.50 -8.63
N ARG A 104 0.68 18.22 -7.65
CA ARG A 104 2.13 18.06 -7.87
C ARG A 104 2.46 16.86 -8.76
N PHE A 105 1.67 15.80 -8.70
CA PHE A 105 1.87 14.62 -9.54
C PHE A 105 1.44 14.82 -11.01
N ARG A 106 0.46 15.72 -11.25
CA ARG A 106 -0.09 15.99 -12.59
C ARG A 106 0.60 17.14 -13.33
N GLY A 107 1.32 18.01 -12.62
CA GLY A 107 2.06 19.15 -13.19
C GLY A 107 3.52 18.81 -13.42
#